data_AF-A0A1G6M0W1-F1
#
_entry.id   AF-A0A1G6M0W1-F1
#
_cell.length_a   1.000
_cell.length_b   1.000
_cell.length_c   1.000
_cell.angle_alpha   90.00
_cell.angle_beta   90.00
_cell.angle_gamma   90.00
#
_symmetry.space_group_name_H-M   'P 1'
#
loop_
_entity.id
_entity.type
_entity.pdbx_description
1 polymer ?
#
loop_
_entity_poly.entity_id
_entity_poly.type
_entity_poly.pdbx_seq_one_letter_code
_entity_poly.pdbx_strand_id
1 'polypeptide(L)'
;MSAQTVPTTTAPRYPLGWLRALAAFAVVFFHAYQHNRTGAEGTWPWSGTAHQLMTGTDLFVDMFFVLSGLVLWLPIARAAAAGATDKPGRVLLYRRMARLLPLYYVVVLLVWTATNPELPGHWQDLLTHLTFTHVYSDEYIFWTNGPAWSLGVEFHFYVVMALAVPLVHAGVRRAATRRGRLAVAAVLPALLVVVGLAYLAWATLLSGQPHTDWSLWFSPISRAADFGLGMGLAVLAAAGVRLGRAARGALATGGVAVLVWLVLIRPIDSVTGEWWHPAYALALTAAFASIVLHDGPWPAVLDWRPLAWLGGLGYGVYLIHEPVMRLLGHLGVLPEARSGSFFVVTAVLVVVPTVLLAWVSSRTVEAAGLKLLAMIDRRGAPRDYYAHLTDGPRVEEREDRSDRELAASR
;
A
#
# COMPACT_ATOMS: atom_id res chain seq x y z
N MET A 1 12.50 13.88 -43.09
CA MET A 1 12.73 14.50 -41.77
C MET A 1 12.49 13.46 -40.71
N SER A 2 13.56 13.04 -40.03
CA SER A 2 13.59 11.93 -39.08
C SER A 2 12.78 12.25 -37.83
N ALA A 3 11.78 11.42 -37.54
CA ALA A 3 11.04 11.47 -36.28
C ALA A 3 12.00 11.11 -35.13
N GLN A 4 12.48 12.12 -34.40
CA GLN A 4 13.21 11.93 -33.17
C GLN A 4 12.28 11.30 -32.14
N THR A 5 12.50 10.03 -31.84
CA THR A 5 11.90 9.34 -30.71
C THR A 5 12.44 9.96 -29.43
N VAL A 6 11.62 10.80 -28.78
CA VAL A 6 11.93 11.33 -27.45
C VAL A 6 12.04 10.12 -26.50
N PRO A 7 13.20 9.90 -25.85
CA PRO A 7 13.32 8.81 -24.90
C PRO A 7 12.41 9.12 -23.73
N THR A 8 11.35 8.33 -23.58
CA THR A 8 10.52 8.33 -22.38
C THR A 8 11.41 7.82 -21.25
N THR A 9 11.93 8.74 -20.45
CA THR A 9 12.63 8.44 -19.20
C THR A 9 11.64 7.78 -18.25
N THR A 10 11.52 6.47 -18.37
CA THR A 10 10.77 5.63 -17.44
C THR A 10 11.51 5.73 -16.11
N ALA A 11 10.87 6.41 -15.14
CA ALA A 11 11.38 6.46 -13.78
C ALA A 11 11.70 5.02 -13.32
N PRO A 12 12.85 4.78 -12.65
CA PRO A 12 13.24 3.44 -12.25
C PRO A 12 12.12 2.81 -11.43
N ARG A 13 11.51 1.76 -11.97
CA ARG A 13 10.55 0.90 -11.26
C ARG A 13 11.38 -0.07 -10.44
N TYR A 14 11.34 0.06 -9.12
CA TYR A 14 11.93 -0.96 -8.27
C TYR A 14 11.15 -2.26 -8.46
N PRO A 15 11.82 -3.41 -8.63
CA PRO A 15 11.15 -4.68 -8.82
C PRO A 15 10.67 -5.20 -7.45
N LEU A 16 9.72 -4.48 -6.85
CA LEU A 16 9.12 -4.79 -5.55
C LEU A 16 7.73 -5.40 -5.71
N GLY A 17 7.25 -5.58 -6.95
CA GLY A 17 5.91 -6.12 -7.23
C GLY A 17 5.74 -7.54 -6.70
N TRP A 18 6.76 -8.38 -6.84
CA TRP A 18 6.72 -9.77 -6.38
C TRP A 18 6.66 -9.89 -4.84
N LEU A 19 7.24 -8.93 -4.10
CA LEU A 19 7.12 -8.88 -2.64
C LEU A 19 5.67 -8.68 -2.21
N ARG A 20 4.91 -7.89 -2.96
CA ARG A 20 3.47 -7.71 -2.69
C ARG A 20 2.67 -8.98 -2.93
N ALA A 21 3.03 -9.77 -3.95
CA ALA A 21 2.42 -11.07 -4.17
C ALA A 21 2.75 -12.01 -3.01
N LEU A 22 4.02 -12.10 -2.63
CA LEU A 22 4.48 -12.92 -1.51
C LEU A 22 3.71 -12.60 -0.23
N ALA A 23 3.56 -11.31 0.11
CA ALA A 23 2.77 -10.90 1.26
C ALA A 23 1.30 -11.29 1.15
N ALA A 24 0.67 -11.04 0.00
CA ALA A 24 -0.73 -11.38 -0.19
C ALA A 24 -0.98 -12.88 0.01
N PHE A 25 -0.11 -13.75 -0.55
CA PHE A 25 -0.21 -15.18 -0.34
C PHE A 25 0.07 -15.59 1.11
N ALA A 26 1.08 -15.01 1.77
CA ALA A 26 1.35 -15.29 3.18
C ALA A 26 0.12 -15.00 4.05
N VAL A 27 -0.60 -13.90 3.79
CA VAL A 27 -1.85 -13.56 4.47
C VAL A 27 -2.94 -14.60 4.22
N VAL A 28 -3.08 -15.13 3.00
CA VAL A 28 -4.07 -16.20 2.73
C VAL A 28 -3.73 -17.47 3.52
N PHE A 29 -2.46 -17.85 3.59
CA PHE A 29 -2.01 -19.00 4.37
C PHE A 29 -2.25 -18.79 5.87
N PHE A 30 -2.00 -17.59 6.39
CA PHE A 30 -2.30 -17.24 7.77
C PHE A 30 -3.79 -17.37 8.09
N HIS A 31 -4.67 -16.84 7.24
CA HIS A 31 -6.12 -16.96 7.47
C HIS A 31 -6.61 -18.40 7.34
N ALA A 32 -6.03 -19.20 6.44
CA ALA A 32 -6.33 -20.63 6.36
C ALA A 32 -5.88 -21.37 7.62
N TYR A 33 -4.72 -21.01 8.18
CA TYR A 33 -4.21 -21.52 9.44
C TYR A 33 -5.13 -21.14 10.62
N GLN A 34 -5.59 -19.89 10.68
CA GLN A 34 -6.55 -19.41 11.66
C GLN A 34 -7.92 -20.09 11.54
N HIS A 35 -8.39 -20.35 10.32
CA HIS A 35 -9.65 -21.05 10.07
C HIS A 35 -9.63 -22.51 10.58
N ASN A 36 -8.45 -23.13 10.63
CA ASN A 36 -8.30 -24.52 11.06
C ASN A 36 -8.09 -24.67 12.58
N ARG A 37 -8.36 -23.64 13.38
CA ARG A 37 -8.36 -23.75 14.84
C ARG A 37 -9.43 -24.75 15.31
N THR A 38 -9.09 -25.60 16.29
CA THR A 38 -9.94 -26.71 16.74
C THR A 38 -10.35 -26.60 18.21
N GLY A 39 -11.50 -27.19 18.56
CA GLY A 39 -12.00 -27.23 19.94
C GLY A 39 -12.58 -25.90 20.43
N ALA A 40 -13.21 -25.92 21.61
CA ALA A 40 -13.90 -24.76 22.18
C ALA A 40 -12.95 -23.60 22.51
N GLU A 41 -11.69 -23.90 22.86
CA GLU A 41 -10.65 -22.91 23.15
C GLU A 41 -9.94 -22.39 21.89
N GLY A 42 -10.27 -22.92 20.71
CA GLY A 42 -9.63 -22.52 19.45
C GLY A 42 -8.14 -22.85 19.43
N THR A 43 -7.77 -24.09 19.69
CA THR A 43 -6.38 -24.56 19.62
C THR A 43 -5.80 -24.40 18.21
N TRP A 44 -4.57 -23.90 18.10
CA TRP A 44 -3.91 -23.69 16.81
C TRP A 44 -3.48 -25.00 16.13
N PRO A 45 -3.44 -25.06 14.78
CA PRO A 45 -3.08 -26.30 14.08
C PRO A 45 -1.65 -26.81 14.36
N TRP A 46 -0.72 -25.91 14.67
CA TRP A 46 0.66 -26.25 15.04
C TRP A 46 0.99 -25.70 16.43
N SER A 47 2.09 -26.19 17.02
CA SER A 47 2.66 -25.71 18.27
C SER A 47 4.18 -25.46 18.14
N GLY A 48 4.78 -24.87 19.17
CA GLY A 48 6.23 -24.61 19.23
C GLY A 48 6.73 -23.74 18.08
N THR A 49 7.93 -24.04 17.57
CA THR A 49 8.58 -23.25 16.51
C THR A 49 7.77 -23.16 15.22
N ALA A 50 7.04 -24.21 14.84
CA ALA A 50 6.22 -24.20 13.63
C ALA A 50 5.04 -23.21 13.75
N HIS A 51 4.38 -23.18 14.91
CA HIS A 51 3.36 -22.17 15.21
C HIS A 51 3.96 -20.77 15.17
N GLN A 52 5.08 -20.56 15.85
CA GLN A 52 5.78 -19.27 15.93
C GLN A 52 6.10 -18.69 14.54
N LEU A 53 6.63 -19.54 13.64
CA LEU A 53 6.93 -19.16 12.26
C LEU A 53 5.68 -18.83 11.46
N MET A 54 4.59 -19.58 11.66
CA MET A 54 3.32 -19.33 10.97
C MET A 54 2.68 -18.04 11.46
N THR A 55 2.62 -17.79 12.77
CA THR A 55 2.08 -16.55 13.33
C THR A 55 2.89 -15.34 12.91
N GLY A 56 4.21 -15.50 12.74
CA GLY A 56 5.08 -14.45 12.23
C GLY A 56 4.81 -14.05 10.78
N THR A 57 3.93 -14.72 10.05
CA THR A 57 3.53 -14.28 8.70
C THR A 57 2.66 -13.02 8.72
N ASP A 58 2.19 -12.57 9.89
CA ASP A 58 1.56 -11.26 10.05
C ASP A 58 2.51 -10.09 9.72
N LEU A 59 3.84 -10.26 9.85
CA LEU A 59 4.86 -9.28 9.45
C LEU A 59 4.74 -8.86 7.98
N PHE A 60 4.13 -9.68 7.13
CA PHE A 60 3.92 -9.35 5.74
C PHE A 60 2.90 -8.22 5.55
N VAL A 61 2.08 -7.93 6.55
CA VAL A 61 1.24 -6.73 6.61
C VAL A 61 2.10 -5.50 6.91
N ASP A 62 3.03 -5.58 7.86
CA ASP A 62 3.99 -4.50 8.13
C ASP A 62 4.82 -4.19 6.87
N MET A 63 5.14 -5.22 6.09
CA MET A 63 5.78 -5.07 4.79
C MET A 63 4.94 -4.26 3.78
N PHE A 64 3.60 -4.38 3.78
CA PHE A 64 2.76 -3.52 2.97
C PHE A 64 2.86 -2.05 3.39
N PHE A 65 2.85 -1.75 4.69
CA PHE A 65 3.00 -0.37 5.18
C PHE A 65 4.35 0.24 4.79
N VAL A 66 5.44 -0.49 4.99
CA VAL A 66 6.79 -0.03 4.60
C VAL A 66 6.88 0.18 3.08
N LEU A 67 6.38 -0.76 2.28
CA LEU A 67 6.39 -0.63 0.81
C LEU A 67 5.52 0.54 0.33
N SER A 68 4.34 0.72 0.93
CA SER A 68 3.44 1.82 0.60
C SER A 68 4.09 3.17 0.93
N GLY A 69 4.64 3.33 2.13
CA GLY A 69 5.38 4.54 2.53
C GLY A 69 6.54 4.86 1.58
N LEU A 70 7.36 3.85 1.25
CA LEU A 70 8.47 3.99 0.30
C LEU A 70 7.99 4.44 -1.09
N VAL A 71 7.10 3.68 -1.72
CA VAL A 71 6.73 3.90 -3.12
C VAL A 71 5.94 5.21 -3.29
N LEU A 72 5.13 5.57 -2.30
CA LEU A 72 4.33 6.80 -2.33
C LEU A 72 5.15 8.06 -2.05
N TRP A 73 6.07 8.01 -1.09
CA TRP A 73 6.85 9.18 -0.70
C TRP A 73 8.02 9.44 -1.63
N LEU A 74 8.56 8.42 -2.29
CA LEU A 74 9.70 8.57 -3.19
C LEU A 74 9.54 9.65 -4.29
N PRO A 75 8.43 9.72 -5.06
CA PRO A 75 8.27 10.79 -6.04
C PRO A 75 8.21 12.18 -5.39
N ILE A 76 7.66 12.31 -4.18
CA ILE A 76 7.62 13.57 -3.42
C ILE A 76 9.02 13.95 -2.97
N ALA A 77 9.77 13.01 -2.37
CA ALA A 77 11.14 13.23 -1.91
C ALA A 77 12.08 13.59 -3.07
N ARG A 78 11.93 12.96 -4.24
CA ARG A 78 12.68 13.31 -5.46
C ARG A 78 12.33 14.70 -5.98
N ALA A 79 11.04 15.06 -6.01
CA ALA A 79 10.60 16.39 -6.40
C ALA A 79 11.17 17.46 -5.44
N ALA A 80 11.08 17.22 -4.13
CA ALA A 80 11.68 18.08 -3.12
C ALA A 80 13.20 18.23 -3.31
N ALA A 81 13.93 17.13 -3.51
CA ALA A 81 15.37 17.16 -3.76
C ALA A 81 15.75 18.00 -4.99
N ALA A 82 14.90 17.99 -6.03
CA ALA A 82 15.04 18.80 -7.24
C ALA A 82 14.52 20.25 -7.09
N GLY A 83 13.80 20.58 -6.02
CA GLY A 83 13.15 21.88 -5.84
C GLY A 83 11.83 22.04 -6.61
N ALA A 84 11.27 20.95 -7.14
CA ALA A 84 10.00 20.96 -7.86
C ALA A 84 8.82 20.97 -6.89
N THR A 85 7.84 21.85 -7.13
CA THR A 85 6.62 22.01 -6.31
C THR A 85 5.34 22.09 -7.15
N ASP A 86 5.34 21.47 -8.34
CA ASP A 86 4.28 21.59 -9.35
C ASP A 86 3.11 20.62 -9.14
N LYS A 87 3.35 19.46 -8.50
CA LYS A 87 2.35 18.38 -8.37
C LYS A 87 1.59 18.47 -7.04
N PRO A 88 0.28 18.74 -7.04
CA PRO A 88 -0.47 18.86 -5.80
C PRO A 88 -0.72 17.49 -5.16
N GLY A 89 -0.86 17.46 -3.83
CA GLY A 89 -1.10 16.23 -3.06
C GLY A 89 -2.37 15.49 -3.47
N ARG A 90 -3.42 16.19 -3.90
CA ARG A 90 -4.66 15.57 -4.41
C ARG A 90 -4.43 14.61 -5.59
N VAL A 91 -3.43 14.88 -6.43
CA VAL A 91 -3.10 13.99 -7.57
C VAL A 91 -2.54 12.66 -7.08
N LEU A 92 -1.84 12.65 -5.94
CA LEU A 92 -1.42 11.41 -5.29
C LEU A 92 -2.64 10.61 -4.83
N LEU A 93 -3.60 11.27 -4.16
CA LEU A 93 -4.85 10.62 -3.74
C LEU A 93 -5.61 10.05 -4.92
N TYR A 94 -5.92 10.84 -5.94
CA TYR A 94 -6.70 10.38 -7.09
C TYR A 94 -6.10 9.15 -7.76
N ARG A 95 -4.77 9.14 -7.95
CA ARG A 95 -4.06 8.00 -8.55
C ARG A 95 -4.18 6.73 -7.71
N ARG A 96 -4.22 6.85 -6.38
CA ARG A 96 -4.38 5.71 -5.48
C ARG A 96 -5.81 5.28 -5.37
N MET A 97 -6.73 6.22 -5.21
CA MET A 97 -8.16 5.95 -5.09
C MET A 97 -8.71 5.28 -6.34
N ALA A 98 -8.32 5.75 -7.52
CA ALA A 98 -8.69 5.12 -8.78
C ALA A 98 -8.20 3.68 -8.93
N ARG A 99 -7.13 3.29 -8.23
CA ARG A 99 -6.61 1.92 -8.27
C ARG A 99 -7.26 1.02 -7.22
N LEU A 100 -7.55 1.55 -6.03
CA LEU A 100 -7.96 0.74 -4.88
C LEU A 100 -9.47 0.74 -4.67
N LEU A 101 -10.12 1.92 -4.68
CA LEU A 101 -11.53 2.06 -4.30
C LEU A 101 -12.51 1.20 -5.11
N PRO A 102 -12.37 1.03 -6.45
CA PRO A 102 -13.37 0.28 -7.21
C PRO A 102 -13.56 -1.14 -6.66
N LEU A 103 -12.46 -1.89 -6.48
CA LEU A 103 -12.54 -3.24 -5.96
C LEU A 103 -12.92 -3.26 -4.48
N TYR A 104 -12.40 -2.32 -3.69
CA TYR A 104 -12.73 -2.20 -2.28
C TYR A 104 -14.24 -2.05 -2.06
N TYR A 105 -14.87 -1.08 -2.73
CA TYR A 105 -16.31 -0.86 -2.59
C TYR A 105 -17.14 -1.99 -3.16
N VAL A 106 -16.73 -2.60 -4.28
CA VAL A 106 -17.43 -3.79 -4.80
C VAL A 106 -17.42 -4.91 -3.76
N VAL A 107 -16.27 -5.21 -3.15
CA VAL A 107 -16.16 -6.26 -2.13
C VAL A 107 -16.97 -5.90 -0.89
N VAL A 108 -16.82 -4.68 -0.34
CA VAL A 108 -17.57 -4.23 0.83
C VAL A 108 -19.07 -4.31 0.59
N LEU A 109 -19.57 -3.79 -0.53
CA LEU A 109 -21.01 -3.79 -0.84
C LEU A 109 -21.55 -5.20 -1.04
N LEU A 110 -20.82 -6.07 -1.76
CA LEU A 110 -21.23 -7.45 -1.97
C LEU A 110 -21.28 -8.24 -0.67
N VAL A 111 -20.24 -8.14 0.15
CA VAL A 111 -20.17 -8.88 1.42
C VAL A 111 -21.21 -8.34 2.39
N TRP A 112 -21.30 -7.02 2.56
CA TRP A 112 -22.29 -6.42 3.45
C TRP A 112 -23.72 -6.80 3.06
N THR A 113 -24.06 -6.77 1.77
CA THR A 113 -25.40 -7.16 1.28
C THR A 113 -25.66 -8.65 1.53
N ALA A 114 -24.65 -9.51 1.33
CA ALA A 114 -24.80 -10.94 1.56
C ALA A 114 -24.96 -11.31 3.05
N THR A 115 -24.38 -10.52 3.95
CA THR A 115 -24.45 -10.77 5.41
C THR A 115 -25.56 -9.99 6.12
N ASN A 116 -26.19 -9.01 5.44
CA ASN A 116 -27.28 -8.19 5.98
C ASN A 116 -28.52 -8.26 5.05
N PRO A 117 -29.21 -9.42 4.97
CA PRO A 117 -30.32 -9.61 4.03
C PRO A 117 -31.59 -8.81 4.37
N GLU A 118 -31.72 -8.33 5.61
CA GLU A 118 -32.88 -7.59 6.11
C GLU A 118 -32.51 -6.15 6.46
N LEU A 119 -33.43 -5.20 6.22
CA LEU A 119 -33.24 -3.78 6.54
C LEU A 119 -33.70 -3.46 7.98
N PRO A 120 -33.01 -2.53 8.68
CA PRO A 120 -31.95 -1.65 8.17
C PRO A 120 -30.56 -2.29 8.10
N GLY A 121 -30.40 -3.55 8.55
CA GLY A 121 -29.11 -4.22 8.68
C GLY A 121 -28.17 -3.46 9.63
N HIS A 122 -26.88 -3.82 9.62
CA HIS A 122 -25.84 -3.05 10.30
C HIS A 122 -25.38 -1.88 9.41
N TRP A 123 -26.22 -0.86 9.24
CA TRP A 123 -25.89 0.29 8.38
C TRP A 123 -24.68 1.09 8.91
N GLN A 124 -24.41 1.06 10.22
CA GLN A 124 -23.22 1.68 10.83
C GLN A 124 -21.93 1.00 10.34
N ASP A 125 -21.94 -0.33 10.24
CA ASP A 125 -20.84 -1.12 9.67
C ASP A 125 -20.58 -0.71 8.22
N LEU A 126 -21.64 -0.58 7.41
CA LEU A 126 -21.50 -0.12 6.02
C LEU A 126 -20.91 1.30 5.97
N LEU A 127 -21.46 2.23 6.74
CA LEU A 127 -21.00 3.63 6.76
C LEU A 127 -19.52 3.72 7.17
N THR A 128 -19.13 2.97 8.19
CA THR A 128 -17.75 2.97 8.70
C THR A 128 -16.78 2.31 7.72
N HIS A 129 -17.20 1.28 6.98
CA HIS A 129 -16.40 0.69 5.90
C HIS A 129 -16.27 1.60 4.68
N LEU A 130 -17.34 2.29 4.29
CA LEU A 130 -17.34 3.25 3.16
C LEU A 130 -16.49 4.49 3.44
N THR A 131 -16.39 4.90 4.71
CA THR A 131 -15.58 6.05 5.14
C THR A 131 -14.20 5.66 5.68
N PHE A 132 -13.86 4.37 5.67
CA PHE A 132 -12.64 3.80 6.25
C PHE A 132 -12.48 4.04 7.77
N THR A 133 -13.53 4.45 8.48
CA THR A 133 -13.51 4.78 9.92
C THR A 133 -13.74 3.58 10.83
N HIS A 134 -14.30 2.48 10.31
CA HIS A 134 -13.64 1.18 10.39
C HIS A 134 -12.79 0.83 11.59
N VAL A 135 -11.53 1.22 11.40
CA VAL A 135 -10.34 0.95 12.20
C VAL A 135 -10.36 1.57 13.59
N TYR A 136 -11.34 2.45 13.89
CA TYR A 136 -11.51 3.06 15.21
C TYR A 136 -12.64 2.42 16.03
N SER A 137 -13.17 1.29 15.57
CA SER A 137 -14.23 0.55 16.26
C SER A 137 -13.81 -0.90 16.46
N ASP A 138 -13.69 -1.32 17.71
CA ASP A 138 -13.46 -2.74 18.06
C ASP A 138 -14.56 -3.65 17.51
N GLU A 139 -15.78 -3.13 17.41
CA GLU A 139 -16.92 -3.84 16.85
C GLU A 139 -16.76 -4.01 15.34
N TYR A 140 -16.51 -2.92 14.59
CA TYR A 140 -16.58 -2.95 13.12
C TYR A 140 -15.25 -3.24 12.41
N ILE A 141 -14.10 -3.21 13.08
CA ILE A 141 -12.78 -3.33 12.43
C ILE A 141 -12.60 -4.57 11.56
N PHE A 142 -13.24 -5.70 11.91
CA PHE A 142 -13.15 -6.96 11.16
C PHE A 142 -14.50 -7.49 10.64
N TRP A 143 -15.55 -6.67 10.70
CA TRP A 143 -16.93 -7.13 10.53
C TRP A 143 -17.24 -7.54 9.08
N THR A 144 -17.30 -6.56 8.16
CA THR A 144 -17.59 -6.83 6.74
C THR A 144 -16.47 -7.63 6.08
N ASN A 145 -15.21 -7.21 6.23
CA ASN A 145 -14.07 -7.92 5.66
C ASN A 145 -12.86 -7.73 6.59
N GLY A 146 -12.43 -8.81 7.25
CA GLY A 146 -11.36 -8.80 8.23
C GLY A 146 -10.11 -8.09 7.70
N PRO A 147 -9.47 -8.60 6.64
CA PRO A 147 -8.31 -7.98 6.00
C PRO A 147 -8.45 -6.49 5.59
N ALA A 148 -9.66 -5.94 5.47
CA ALA A 148 -9.88 -4.56 5.04
C ALA A 148 -9.30 -3.52 6.02
N TRP A 149 -9.10 -3.88 7.29
CA TRP A 149 -8.55 -2.98 8.32
C TRP A 149 -7.26 -2.30 7.86
N SER A 150 -6.33 -3.04 7.23
CA SER A 150 -5.03 -2.50 6.84
C SER A 150 -5.15 -1.51 5.69
N LEU A 151 -6.13 -1.69 4.80
CA LEU A 151 -6.47 -0.73 3.75
C LEU A 151 -7.10 0.53 4.34
N GLY A 152 -7.92 0.39 5.39
CA GLY A 152 -8.43 1.50 6.19
C GLY A 152 -7.29 2.32 6.79
N VAL A 153 -6.30 1.65 7.39
CA VAL A 153 -5.10 2.30 7.90
C VAL A 153 -4.30 3.00 6.79
N GLU A 154 -4.04 2.31 5.68
CA GLU A 154 -3.31 2.88 4.55
C GLU A 154 -4.00 4.13 3.97
N PHE A 155 -5.33 4.13 3.88
CA PHE A 155 -6.11 5.27 3.39
C PHE A 155 -5.84 6.54 4.20
N HIS A 156 -5.77 6.43 5.54
CA HIS A 156 -5.45 7.56 6.41
C HIS A 156 -4.07 8.13 6.13
N PHE A 157 -3.05 7.28 5.91
CA PHE A 157 -1.73 7.76 5.52
C PHE A 157 -1.73 8.45 4.17
N TYR A 158 -2.54 8.00 3.22
CA TYR A 158 -2.65 8.68 1.92
C TYR A 158 -3.19 10.10 2.09
N VAL A 159 -4.21 10.27 2.94
CA VAL A 159 -4.78 11.58 3.28
C VAL A 159 -3.73 12.45 3.97
N VAL A 160 -3.06 11.94 5.01
CA VAL A 160 -1.98 12.65 5.73
C VAL A 160 -0.90 13.12 4.76
N MET A 161 -0.43 12.24 3.87
CA MET A 161 0.55 12.58 2.86
C MET A 161 0.07 13.68 1.92
N ALA A 162 -1.16 13.58 1.42
CA ALA A 162 -1.71 14.56 0.50
C ALA A 162 -1.86 15.94 1.13
N LEU A 163 -2.27 16.00 2.40
CA LEU A 163 -2.34 17.22 3.20
C LEU A 163 -0.95 17.77 3.55
N ALA A 164 0.07 16.91 3.65
CA ALA A 164 1.45 17.35 3.90
C ALA A 164 2.14 17.95 2.66
N VAL A 165 1.75 17.58 1.44
CA VAL A 165 2.40 18.08 0.20
C VAL A 165 2.45 19.61 0.11
N PRO A 166 1.38 20.39 0.38
CA PRO A 166 1.46 21.85 0.43
C PRO A 166 2.49 22.40 1.42
N LEU A 167 2.61 21.77 2.60
CA LEU A 167 3.59 22.16 3.63
C LEU A 167 5.01 21.84 3.18
N VAL A 168 5.22 20.66 2.60
CA VAL A 168 6.50 20.27 2.00
C VAL A 168 6.87 21.26 0.89
N HIS A 169 5.95 21.62 0.01
CA HIS A 169 6.20 22.61 -1.04
C HIS A 169 6.57 23.97 -0.46
N ALA A 170 5.88 24.43 0.59
CA ALA A 170 6.18 25.69 1.26
C ALA A 170 7.56 25.70 1.94
N GLY A 171 7.99 24.56 2.50
CA GLY A 171 9.34 24.40 3.05
C GLY A 171 10.41 24.31 1.96
N VAL A 172 10.14 23.56 0.89
CA VAL A 172 11.04 23.39 -0.27
C VAL A 172 11.33 24.73 -0.96
N ARG A 173 10.33 25.60 -1.12
CA ARG A 173 10.51 26.96 -1.67
C ARG A 173 11.39 27.86 -0.80
N ARG A 174 11.43 27.63 0.50
CA ARG A 174 12.25 28.41 1.45
C ARG A 174 13.66 27.85 1.60
N ALA A 175 13.86 26.56 1.34
CA ALA A 175 15.15 25.91 1.48
C ALA A 175 16.08 26.21 0.29
N ALA A 176 17.17 26.93 0.55
CA ALA A 176 18.15 27.29 -0.48
C ALA A 176 19.02 26.10 -0.95
N THR A 177 19.23 25.10 -0.10
CA THR A 177 20.15 23.98 -0.38
C THR A 177 19.40 22.68 -0.63
N ARG A 178 20.00 21.79 -1.44
CA ARG A 178 19.48 20.42 -1.65
C ARG A 178 19.30 19.67 -0.32
N ARG A 179 20.24 19.84 0.63
CA ARG A 179 20.15 19.25 1.98
C ARG A 179 18.96 19.78 2.76
N GLY A 180 18.71 21.10 2.73
CA GLY A 180 17.54 21.70 3.36
C GLY A 180 16.22 21.18 2.78
N ARG A 181 16.14 21.02 1.45
CA ARG A 181 14.95 20.45 0.79
C ARG A 181 14.70 18.99 1.18
N LEU A 182 15.76 18.19 1.28
CA LEU A 182 15.68 16.81 1.77
C LEU A 182 15.28 16.75 3.25
N ALA A 183 15.78 17.67 4.09
CA ALA A 183 15.39 17.77 5.49
C ALA A 183 13.88 18.07 5.63
N VAL A 184 13.34 18.99 4.82
CA VAL A 184 11.88 19.25 4.75
C VAL A 184 11.11 17.98 4.38
N ALA A 185 11.57 17.23 3.37
CA ALA A 185 10.95 15.97 2.99
C ALA A 185 11.09 14.85 4.03
N ALA A 186 12.02 14.97 4.98
CA ALA A 186 12.23 14.02 6.07
C ALA A 186 11.36 14.30 7.31
N VAL A 187 10.76 15.50 7.42
CA VAL A 187 9.96 15.89 8.59
C VAL A 187 8.78 14.95 8.83
N LEU A 188 7.92 14.72 7.83
CA LEU A 188 6.77 13.84 8.00
C LEU A 188 7.18 12.40 8.33
N PRO A 189 8.11 11.75 7.60
CA PRO A 189 8.62 10.43 7.98
C PRO A 189 9.10 10.35 9.43
N ALA A 190 9.93 11.31 9.87
CA ALA A 190 10.45 11.35 11.22
C ALA A 190 9.34 11.55 12.26
N LEU A 191 8.37 12.44 11.96
CA LEU A 191 7.23 12.68 12.83
C LEU A 191 6.38 11.42 12.99
N LEU A 192 6.09 10.68 11.91
CA LEU A 192 5.30 9.45 11.98
C LEU A 192 5.99 8.36 12.82
N VAL A 193 7.32 8.24 12.71
CA VAL A 193 8.10 7.32 13.56
C VAL A 193 8.02 7.74 15.03
N VAL A 194 8.29 9.01 15.34
CA VAL A 194 8.25 9.51 16.72
C VAL A 194 6.85 9.38 17.32
N VAL A 195 5.81 9.79 16.59
CA VAL A 195 4.42 9.73 17.07
C VAL A 195 3.96 8.29 17.23
N GLY A 196 4.28 7.39 16.30
CA GLY A 196 3.92 5.97 16.41
C GLY A 196 4.58 5.29 17.61
N LEU A 197 5.88 5.53 17.83
CA LEU A 197 6.60 4.99 18.99
C LEU A 197 6.11 5.60 20.31
N ALA A 198 5.80 6.90 20.33
CA ALA A 198 5.24 7.55 21.51
C ALA A 198 3.83 7.03 21.84
N TYR A 199 3.00 6.82 20.81
CA TYR A 199 1.69 6.20 20.97
C TYR A 199 1.82 4.78 21.52
N LEU A 200 2.74 3.97 20.97
CA LEU A 200 2.94 2.61 21.44
C LEU A 200 3.47 2.57 22.88
N ALA A 201 4.35 3.50 23.25
CA ALA A 201 4.79 3.66 24.64
C ALA A 201 3.62 4.01 25.57
N TRP A 202 2.77 4.97 25.18
CA TRP A 202 1.56 5.29 25.94
C TRP A 202 0.61 4.09 26.03
N ALA A 203 0.32 3.43 24.91
CA ALA A 203 -0.60 2.32 24.83
C ALA A 203 -0.14 1.14 25.69
N THR A 204 1.12 0.74 25.57
CA THR A 204 1.66 -0.45 26.27
C THR A 204 2.01 -0.18 27.73
N LEU A 205 2.39 1.04 28.10
CA LEU A 205 2.87 1.35 29.45
C LEU A 205 1.84 2.06 30.33
N LEU A 206 0.87 2.77 29.72
CA LEU A 206 -0.02 3.69 30.46
C LEU A 206 -1.51 3.42 30.24
N SER A 207 -1.94 2.84 29.11
CA SER A 207 -3.37 2.69 28.81
C SER A 207 -4.07 1.60 29.64
N GLY A 208 -3.34 0.55 30.02
CA GLY A 208 -3.90 -0.62 30.71
C GLY A 208 -4.83 -1.48 29.85
N GLN A 209 -4.93 -1.22 28.55
CA GLN A 209 -5.85 -1.94 27.67
C GLN A 209 -5.36 -3.36 27.34
N PRO A 210 -6.28 -4.33 27.21
CA PRO A 210 -5.92 -5.69 26.84
C PRO A 210 -5.44 -5.76 25.39
N HIS A 211 -4.70 -6.82 25.04
CA HIS A 211 -4.22 -7.07 23.67
C HIS A 211 -5.36 -7.29 22.65
N THR A 212 -6.59 -7.46 23.12
CA THR A 212 -7.80 -7.65 22.31
C THR A 212 -8.53 -6.34 21.98
N ASP A 213 -8.05 -5.18 22.43
CA ASP A 213 -8.57 -3.85 22.04
C ASP A 213 -8.07 -3.51 20.62
N TRP A 214 -8.72 -4.12 19.63
CA TRP A 214 -8.22 -4.16 18.26
C TRP A 214 -8.09 -2.79 17.62
N SER A 215 -9.04 -1.88 17.87
CA SER A 215 -9.01 -0.52 17.33
C SER A 215 -7.84 0.29 17.86
N LEU A 216 -7.36 0.00 19.08
CA LEU A 216 -6.16 0.60 19.62
C LEU A 216 -4.91 0.06 18.90
N TRP A 217 -4.75 -1.27 18.85
CA TRP A 217 -3.54 -1.92 18.35
C TRP A 217 -3.42 -1.92 16.83
N PHE A 218 -4.52 -1.84 16.09
CA PHE A 218 -4.57 -1.84 14.63
C PHE A 218 -4.87 -0.44 14.04
N SER A 219 -4.83 0.60 14.87
CA SER A 219 -5.09 2.00 14.46
C SER A 219 -4.04 2.56 13.49
N PRO A 220 -4.37 3.61 12.72
CA PRO A 220 -3.38 4.33 11.93
C PRO A 220 -2.20 4.87 12.74
N ILE A 221 -2.44 5.30 13.99
CA ILE A 221 -1.35 5.83 14.82
C ILE A 221 -0.40 4.72 15.31
N SER A 222 -0.91 3.52 15.61
CA SER A 222 -0.06 2.36 15.97
C SER A 222 0.90 1.96 14.84
N ARG A 223 0.45 2.08 13.58
CA ARG A 223 1.24 1.72 12.38
C ARG A 223 2.02 2.87 11.77
N ALA A 224 2.03 4.04 12.42
CA ALA A 224 2.69 5.24 11.90
C ALA A 224 4.20 5.07 11.72
N ALA A 225 4.84 4.35 12.64
CA ALA A 225 6.28 4.08 12.54
C ALA A 225 6.63 3.26 11.30
N ASP A 226 5.85 2.23 10.99
CA ASP A 226 6.11 1.31 9.88
C ASP A 226 6.05 2.05 8.54
N PHE A 227 5.01 2.86 8.39
CA PHE A 227 4.82 3.70 7.22
C PHE A 227 5.94 4.76 7.11
N GLY A 228 6.26 5.42 8.24
CA GLY A 228 7.32 6.43 8.34
C GLY A 228 8.71 5.90 7.99
N LEU A 229 9.06 4.68 8.40
CA LEU A 229 10.32 4.02 8.07
C LEU A 229 10.46 3.79 6.55
N GLY A 230 9.39 3.32 5.90
CA GLY A 230 9.33 3.21 4.44
C GLY A 230 9.53 4.57 3.74
N MET A 231 8.86 5.61 4.23
CA MET A 231 9.03 6.97 3.70
C MET A 231 10.45 7.51 3.92
N GLY A 232 11.08 7.18 5.05
CA GLY A 232 12.47 7.52 5.35
C GLY A 232 13.45 6.91 4.35
N LEU A 233 13.26 5.63 4.00
CA LEU A 233 14.03 4.98 2.93
C LEU A 233 13.85 5.67 1.57
N ALA A 234 12.65 6.17 1.27
CA ALA A 234 12.40 7.00 0.10
C ALA A 234 13.23 8.30 0.09
N VAL A 235 13.40 8.95 1.25
CA VAL A 235 14.25 10.14 1.38
C VAL A 235 15.72 9.79 1.15
N LEU A 236 16.22 8.68 1.69
CA LEU A 236 17.59 8.22 1.45
C LEU A 236 17.84 7.94 -0.05
N ALA A 237 16.88 7.28 -0.70
CA ALA A 237 16.94 7.02 -2.13
C ALA A 237 16.91 8.33 -2.96
N ALA A 238 16.09 9.31 -2.56
CA ALA A 238 16.04 10.63 -3.19
C ALA A 238 17.30 11.49 -2.93
N ALA A 239 17.94 11.30 -1.77
CA ALA A 239 19.21 11.91 -1.43
C ALA A 239 20.36 11.39 -2.31
N GLY A 240 20.17 10.25 -2.98
CA GLY A 240 21.18 9.61 -3.83
C GLY A 240 22.13 8.74 -3.02
N VAL A 241 21.73 8.28 -1.83
CA VAL A 241 22.50 7.30 -1.06
C VAL A 241 22.55 6.01 -1.85
N ARG A 242 23.77 5.46 -1.98
CA ARG A 242 24.03 4.19 -2.65
C ARG A 242 24.91 3.31 -1.79
N LEU A 243 24.66 2.02 -1.85
CA LEU A 243 25.35 1.04 -1.03
C LEU A 243 26.19 0.12 -1.92
N GLY A 244 27.46 -0.04 -1.54
CA GLY A 244 28.35 -1.04 -2.15
C GLY A 244 27.88 -2.48 -1.88
N ARG A 245 28.40 -3.43 -2.67
CA ARG A 245 28.00 -4.85 -2.62
C ARG A 245 28.07 -5.46 -1.21
N ALA A 246 29.11 -5.16 -0.44
CA ALA A 246 29.29 -5.69 0.91
C ALA A 246 28.20 -5.19 1.88
N ALA A 247 27.98 -3.87 1.94
CA ALA A 247 26.94 -3.27 2.79
C ALA A 247 25.54 -3.78 2.42
N ARG A 248 25.27 -3.96 1.12
CA ARG A 248 24.00 -4.54 0.65
C ARG A 248 23.85 -5.99 1.08
N GLY A 249 24.89 -6.80 0.92
CA GLY A 249 24.90 -8.19 1.38
C GLY A 249 24.61 -8.27 2.88
N ALA A 250 25.30 -7.46 3.67
CA ALA A 250 25.12 -7.39 5.12
C ALA A 250 23.70 -6.93 5.53
N LEU A 251 23.12 -5.94 4.86
CA LEU A 251 21.75 -5.48 5.14
C LEU A 251 20.69 -6.49 4.70
N ALA A 252 20.91 -7.19 3.57
CA ALA A 252 20.02 -8.24 3.11
C ALA A 252 20.02 -9.43 4.07
N THR A 253 21.20 -9.98 4.38
CA THR A 253 21.33 -11.14 5.26
C THR A 253 21.02 -10.79 6.70
N GLY A 254 21.53 -9.66 7.20
CA GLY A 254 21.27 -9.15 8.54
C GLY A 254 19.80 -8.80 8.74
N GLY A 255 19.16 -8.12 7.79
CA GLY A 255 17.74 -7.81 7.86
C GLY A 255 16.87 -9.06 7.92
N VAL A 256 17.14 -10.05 7.05
CA VAL A 256 16.42 -11.34 7.07
C VAL A 256 16.69 -12.14 8.35
N ALA A 257 17.94 -12.18 8.82
CA ALA A 257 18.30 -12.88 10.05
C ALA A 257 17.62 -12.25 11.27
N VAL A 258 17.57 -10.92 11.35
CA VAL A 258 16.86 -10.19 12.40
C VAL A 258 15.36 -10.45 12.31
N LEU A 259 14.76 -10.49 11.12
CA LEU A 259 13.35 -10.84 10.97
C LEU A 259 13.04 -12.24 11.48
N VAL A 260 13.83 -13.24 11.08
CA VAL A 260 13.66 -14.62 11.57
C VAL A 260 13.83 -14.67 13.09
N TRP A 261 14.85 -14.01 13.62
CA TRP A 261 15.08 -13.95 15.07
C TRP A 261 13.89 -13.31 15.79
N LEU A 262 13.44 -12.13 15.35
CA LEU A 262 12.28 -11.43 15.92
C LEU A 262 11.04 -12.34 15.89
N VAL A 263 10.74 -12.99 14.76
CA VAL A 263 9.62 -13.94 14.66
C VAL A 263 9.73 -15.02 15.73
N LEU A 264 10.90 -15.64 15.88
CA LEU A 264 11.12 -16.75 16.80
C LEU A 264 10.97 -16.36 18.28
N ILE A 265 11.21 -15.10 18.64
CA ILE A 265 11.16 -14.62 20.03
C ILE A 265 9.92 -13.78 20.36
N ARG A 266 8.99 -13.61 19.41
CA ARG A 266 7.80 -12.77 19.62
C ARG A 266 6.92 -13.34 20.73
N PRO A 267 6.55 -12.54 21.75
CA PRO A 267 5.55 -12.95 22.72
C PRO A 267 4.15 -12.83 22.11
N ILE A 268 3.59 -13.96 21.66
CA ILE A 268 2.26 -14.07 21.06
C ILE A 268 1.18 -13.78 22.14
N ASP A 269 0.04 -13.23 21.73
CA ASP A 269 -1.11 -12.91 22.60
C ASP A 269 -0.76 -12.01 23.80
N SER A 270 0.15 -11.06 23.57
CA SER A 270 0.63 -10.13 24.60
C SER A 270 0.70 -8.70 24.07
N VAL A 271 0.40 -7.74 24.95
CA VAL A 271 0.57 -6.30 24.68
C VAL A 271 2.03 -5.96 24.35
N THR A 272 2.99 -6.68 24.94
CA THR A 272 4.42 -6.51 24.63
C THR A 272 4.76 -6.92 23.20
N GLY A 273 3.98 -7.83 22.61
CA GLY A 273 4.14 -8.27 21.23
C GLY A 273 3.93 -7.14 20.21
N GLU A 274 3.24 -6.06 20.58
CA GLU A 274 2.98 -4.93 19.69
C GLU A 274 4.25 -4.15 19.31
N TRP A 275 5.29 -4.22 20.14
CA TRP A 275 6.63 -3.67 19.82
C TRP A 275 7.33 -4.39 18.68
N TRP A 276 6.87 -5.59 18.29
CA TRP A 276 7.47 -6.30 17.16
C TRP A 276 7.15 -5.67 15.82
N HIS A 277 6.02 -4.99 15.67
CA HIS A 277 5.64 -4.38 14.39
C HIS A 277 6.60 -3.29 13.91
N PRO A 278 6.94 -2.27 14.72
CA PRO A 278 7.98 -1.31 14.34
C PRO A 278 9.37 -1.96 14.22
N ALA A 279 9.66 -3.02 14.98
CA ALA A 279 10.92 -3.77 14.85
C ALA A 279 10.99 -4.54 13.52
N TYR A 280 9.91 -5.20 13.10
CA TYR A 280 9.76 -5.84 11.80
C TYR A 280 9.88 -4.80 10.70
N ALA A 281 9.18 -3.67 10.80
CA ALA A 281 9.26 -2.61 9.83
C ALA A 281 10.68 -2.05 9.67
N LEU A 282 11.45 -1.94 10.77
CA LEU A 282 12.84 -1.52 10.73
C LEU A 282 13.72 -2.56 10.02
N ALA A 283 13.58 -3.84 10.36
CA ALA A 283 14.34 -4.93 9.74
C ALA A 283 13.98 -5.12 8.26
N LEU A 284 12.70 -4.99 7.90
CA LEU A 284 12.20 -4.93 6.52
C LEU A 284 12.78 -3.73 5.77
N THR A 285 12.83 -2.56 6.39
CA THR A 285 13.43 -1.35 5.80
C THR A 285 14.92 -1.55 5.53
N ALA A 286 15.65 -2.20 6.44
CA ALA A 286 17.05 -2.58 6.24
C ALA A 286 17.22 -3.56 5.07
N ALA A 287 16.39 -4.62 5.01
CA ALA A 287 16.39 -5.56 3.90
C ALA A 287 16.06 -4.87 2.57
N PHE A 288 15.09 -3.95 2.55
CA PHE A 288 14.73 -3.17 1.36
C PHE A 288 15.79 -2.16 0.96
N ALA A 289 16.58 -1.62 1.89
CA ALA A 289 17.71 -0.77 1.54
C ALA A 289 18.73 -1.50 0.66
N SER A 290 18.92 -2.81 0.88
CA SER A 290 19.78 -3.66 0.04
C SER A 290 19.28 -3.76 -1.41
N ILE A 291 17.95 -3.65 -1.59
CA ILE A 291 17.32 -3.52 -2.89
C ILE A 291 17.46 -2.04 -3.27
N VAL A 292 16.60 -1.15 -2.77
CA VAL A 292 16.38 0.24 -3.21
C VAL A 292 17.66 1.08 -3.40
N LEU A 293 18.69 0.91 -2.58
CA LEU A 293 19.92 1.70 -2.64
C LEU A 293 21.04 1.02 -3.47
N HIS A 294 20.66 0.12 -4.37
CA HIS A 294 21.52 -0.57 -5.34
C HIS A 294 22.19 0.40 -6.34
N ASP A 295 23.45 0.11 -6.69
CA ASP A 295 24.15 0.63 -7.86
C ASP A 295 24.25 -0.46 -8.95
N GLY A 296 23.62 -0.22 -10.11
CA GLY A 296 23.61 -1.15 -11.26
C GLY A 296 22.24 -1.76 -11.59
N PRO A 297 22.19 -2.69 -12.58
CA PRO A 297 20.94 -3.34 -13.00
C PRO A 297 20.47 -4.39 -11.99
N TRP A 298 19.15 -4.60 -11.91
CA TRP A 298 18.56 -5.64 -11.08
C TRP A 298 18.78 -7.04 -11.65
N PRO A 299 18.82 -8.09 -10.81
CA PRO A 299 18.80 -9.46 -11.28
C PRO A 299 17.56 -9.72 -12.14
N ALA A 300 17.74 -10.36 -13.30
CA ALA A 300 16.65 -10.65 -14.26
C ALA A 300 15.51 -11.48 -13.65
N VAL A 301 15.78 -12.26 -12.60
CA VAL A 301 14.75 -13.01 -11.86
C VAL A 301 13.70 -12.10 -11.22
N LEU A 302 14.07 -10.88 -10.82
CA LEU A 302 13.13 -9.92 -10.24
C LEU A 302 12.21 -9.29 -11.30
N ASP A 303 12.59 -9.40 -12.58
CA ASP A 303 11.80 -9.00 -13.75
C ASP A 303 11.09 -10.19 -14.41
N TRP A 304 11.08 -11.37 -13.77
CA TRP A 304 10.43 -12.55 -14.31
C TRP A 304 8.92 -12.33 -14.47
N ARG A 305 8.42 -12.52 -15.69
CA ARG A 305 7.03 -12.19 -16.09
C ARG A 305 5.96 -12.79 -15.17
N PRO A 306 6.03 -14.07 -14.73
CA PRO A 306 5.08 -14.63 -13.79
C PRO A 306 5.08 -13.93 -12.43
N LEU A 307 6.25 -13.58 -11.89
CA LEU A 307 6.35 -12.84 -10.63
C LEU A 307 5.78 -11.42 -10.75
N ALA A 308 6.05 -10.74 -11.87
CA ALA A 308 5.47 -9.44 -12.15
C ALA A 308 3.94 -9.51 -12.31
N TRP A 309 3.43 -10.56 -12.96
CA TRP A 309 2.00 -10.81 -13.11
C TRP A 309 1.32 -11.08 -11.76
N LEU A 310 1.88 -11.98 -10.94
CA LEU A 310 1.40 -12.23 -9.57
C LEU A 310 1.43 -10.96 -8.72
N GLY A 311 2.50 -10.16 -8.84
CA GLY A 311 2.62 -8.87 -8.17
C GLY A 311 1.53 -7.87 -8.56
N GLY A 312 1.04 -7.95 -9.80
CA GLY A 312 -0.09 -7.18 -10.29
C GLY A 312 -1.41 -7.55 -9.61
N LEU A 313 -1.59 -8.83 -9.26
CA LEU A 313 -2.81 -9.37 -8.65
C LEU A 313 -2.83 -9.30 -7.13
N GLY A 314 -1.69 -9.02 -6.47
CA GLY A 314 -1.56 -9.09 -5.02
C GLY A 314 -2.61 -8.28 -4.24
N TYR A 315 -3.05 -7.13 -4.76
CA TYR A 315 -4.14 -6.36 -4.14
C TYR A 315 -5.48 -7.11 -4.17
N GLY A 316 -5.88 -7.61 -5.34
CA GLY A 316 -7.10 -8.39 -5.48
C GLY A 316 -7.07 -9.67 -4.65
N VAL A 317 -5.93 -10.38 -4.65
CA VAL A 317 -5.76 -11.58 -3.81
C VAL A 317 -5.94 -11.25 -2.33
N TYR A 318 -5.28 -10.19 -1.85
CA TYR A 318 -5.39 -9.74 -0.46
C TYR A 318 -6.82 -9.38 -0.06
N LEU A 319 -7.58 -8.72 -0.94
CA LEU A 319 -8.93 -8.26 -0.56
C LEU A 319 -10.02 -9.33 -0.72
N ILE A 320 -9.88 -10.22 -1.71
CA ILE A 320 -10.92 -11.19 -2.10
C ILE A 320 -10.82 -12.51 -1.31
N HIS A 321 -9.65 -12.86 -0.74
CA HIS A 321 -9.45 -14.18 -0.15
C HIS A 321 -10.41 -14.51 0.99
N GLU A 322 -10.68 -13.57 1.89
CA GLU A 322 -11.53 -13.82 3.05
C GLU A 322 -13.01 -13.99 2.64
N PRO A 323 -13.61 -13.13 1.79
CA PRO A 323 -14.93 -13.38 1.23
C PRO A 323 -15.06 -14.74 0.53
N VAL A 324 -14.04 -15.15 -0.23
CA VAL A 324 -14.00 -16.48 -0.86
C VAL A 324 -13.95 -17.59 0.18
N MET A 325 -13.13 -17.45 1.22
CA MET A 325 -13.04 -18.42 2.31
C MET A 325 -14.37 -18.55 3.05
N ARG A 326 -15.03 -17.43 3.38
CA ARG A 326 -16.37 -17.42 4.00
C ARG A 326 -17.40 -18.13 3.11
N LEU A 327 -17.40 -17.84 1.81
CA LEU A 327 -18.32 -18.48 0.85
C LEU A 327 -18.08 -19.99 0.74
N LEU A 328 -16.83 -20.43 0.56
CA LEU A 328 -16.50 -21.86 0.47
C LEU A 328 -16.84 -22.61 1.77
N GLY A 329 -16.65 -21.96 2.92
CA GLY A 329 -17.07 -22.49 4.22
C GLY A 329 -18.58 -22.66 4.31
N HIS A 330 -19.35 -21.64 3.89
CA HIS A 330 -20.81 -21.70 3.86
C HIS A 330 -21.35 -22.79 2.91
N LEU A 331 -20.68 -23.01 1.78
CA LEU A 331 -21.02 -24.08 0.83
C LEU A 331 -20.59 -25.48 1.29
N GLY A 332 -19.91 -25.61 2.44
CA GLY A 332 -19.40 -26.89 2.93
C GLY A 332 -18.26 -27.48 2.08
N VAL A 333 -17.58 -26.65 1.28
CA VAL A 333 -16.47 -27.05 0.41
C VAL A 333 -15.15 -27.06 1.19
N LEU A 334 -14.99 -26.16 2.16
CA LEU A 334 -13.82 -26.17 3.03
C LEU A 334 -13.87 -27.40 3.94
N PRO A 335 -12.73 -28.07 4.14
CA PRO A 335 -12.72 -29.26 4.94
C PRO A 335 -12.78 -28.89 6.44
N GLU A 336 -13.22 -29.82 7.28
CA GLU A 336 -13.31 -29.60 8.73
C GLU A 336 -11.97 -29.16 9.33
N ALA A 337 -12.02 -28.27 10.32
CA ALA A 337 -10.86 -27.79 11.04
C ALA A 337 -10.13 -28.95 11.73
N ARG A 338 -8.82 -29.06 11.48
CA ARG A 338 -7.97 -30.15 12.00
C ARG A 338 -6.58 -29.62 12.35
N SER A 339 -5.96 -30.22 13.36
CA SER A 339 -4.55 -30.00 13.68
C SER A 339 -3.62 -30.48 12.57
N GLY A 340 -2.37 -30.01 12.57
CA GLY A 340 -1.35 -30.36 11.61
C GLY A 340 -1.40 -29.50 10.36
N SER A 341 -0.86 -30.01 9.24
CA SER A 341 -0.68 -29.24 8.00
C SER A 341 -1.92 -29.17 7.12
N PHE A 342 -3.10 -29.56 7.65
CA PHE A 342 -4.32 -29.66 6.86
C PHE A 342 -4.85 -28.31 6.38
N PHE A 343 -4.52 -27.23 7.09
CA PHE A 343 -4.79 -25.85 6.66
C PHE A 343 -4.16 -25.51 5.30
N VAL A 344 -3.13 -26.22 4.84
CA VAL A 344 -2.55 -26.05 3.50
C VAL A 344 -3.59 -26.42 2.42
N VAL A 345 -4.42 -27.43 2.67
CA VAL A 345 -5.52 -27.79 1.76
C VAL A 345 -6.55 -26.67 1.71
N THR A 346 -6.95 -26.14 2.88
CA THR A 346 -7.81 -24.94 2.97
C THR A 346 -7.20 -23.76 2.21
N ALA A 347 -5.90 -23.50 2.38
CA ALA A 347 -5.21 -22.42 1.68
C ALA A 347 -5.26 -22.60 0.16
N VAL A 348 -4.98 -23.80 -0.35
CA VAL A 348 -5.03 -24.09 -1.80
C VAL A 348 -6.45 -23.92 -2.35
N LEU A 349 -7.47 -24.43 -1.65
CA LEU A 349 -8.87 -24.31 -2.04
C LEU A 349 -9.34 -22.86 -2.09
N VAL A 350 -8.79 -21.98 -1.24
CA VAL A 350 -9.10 -20.54 -1.26
C VAL A 350 -8.27 -19.81 -2.33
N VAL A 351 -6.97 -20.07 -2.41
CA VAL A 351 -6.05 -19.35 -3.33
C VAL A 351 -6.49 -19.46 -4.79
N VAL A 352 -6.90 -20.64 -5.25
CA VAL A 352 -7.26 -20.86 -6.66
C VAL A 352 -8.41 -19.97 -7.12
N PRO A 353 -9.62 -20.02 -6.51
CA PRO A 353 -10.72 -19.12 -6.87
C PRO A 353 -10.39 -17.65 -6.59
N THR A 354 -9.65 -17.34 -5.52
CA THR A 354 -9.22 -15.96 -5.24
C THR A 354 -8.35 -15.37 -6.34
N VAL A 355 -7.35 -16.11 -6.84
CA VAL A 355 -6.48 -15.66 -7.93
C VAL A 355 -7.28 -15.47 -9.21
N LEU A 356 -8.21 -16.37 -9.51
CA LEU A 356 -9.10 -16.25 -10.66
C LEU A 356 -9.96 -14.97 -10.58
N LEU A 357 -10.61 -14.74 -9.44
CA LEU A 357 -11.44 -13.55 -9.22
C LEU A 357 -10.61 -12.26 -9.23
N ALA A 358 -9.43 -12.26 -8.62
CA ALA A 358 -8.49 -11.13 -8.67
C ALA A 358 -8.07 -10.82 -10.11
N TRP A 359 -7.83 -11.86 -10.92
CA TRP A 359 -7.49 -11.71 -12.34
C TRP A 359 -8.65 -11.14 -13.16
N VAL A 360 -9.89 -11.59 -12.91
CA VAL A 360 -11.09 -11.00 -13.53
C VAL A 360 -11.23 -9.53 -13.12
N SER A 361 -11.18 -9.25 -11.82
CA SER A 361 -11.28 -7.89 -11.26
C SER A 361 -10.25 -6.93 -11.86
N SER A 362 -9.00 -7.37 -12.03
CA SER A 362 -7.92 -6.57 -12.61
C SER A 362 -8.22 -6.06 -14.03
N ARG A 363 -9.09 -6.77 -14.77
CA ARG A 363 -9.50 -6.43 -16.15
C ARG A 363 -10.84 -5.71 -16.23
N THR A 364 -11.65 -5.79 -15.18
CA THR A 364 -12.98 -5.21 -15.16
C THR A 364 -13.04 -4.04 -14.18
N VAL A 365 -13.15 -4.33 -12.89
CA VAL A 365 -13.39 -3.37 -11.81
C VAL A 365 -12.20 -2.41 -11.62
N GLU A 366 -10.99 -2.94 -11.49
CA GLU A 366 -9.80 -2.11 -11.31
C GLU A 366 -9.48 -1.31 -12.58
N ALA A 367 -9.67 -1.92 -13.76
CA ALA A 367 -9.47 -1.27 -15.04
C ALA A 367 -10.44 -0.09 -15.25
N ALA A 368 -11.68 -0.20 -14.76
CA ALA A 368 -12.65 0.90 -14.80
C ALA A 368 -12.17 2.11 -13.99
N GLY A 369 -11.61 1.88 -12.79
CA GLY A 369 -11.04 2.96 -11.99
C GLY A 369 -9.87 3.69 -12.68
N LEU A 370 -8.99 2.95 -13.36
CA LEU A 370 -7.91 3.54 -14.14
C LEU A 370 -8.41 4.37 -15.33
N LYS A 371 -9.53 3.96 -15.96
CA LYS A 371 -10.18 4.77 -17.01
C LYS A 371 -10.74 6.07 -16.44
N LEU A 372 -11.36 6.04 -15.26
CA LEU A 372 -11.84 7.25 -14.58
C LEU A 372 -10.69 8.22 -14.26
N LEU A 373 -9.54 7.70 -13.85
CA LEU A 373 -8.34 8.51 -13.61
C LEU A 373 -7.84 9.23 -14.87
N ALA A 374 -8.05 8.65 -16.06
CA ALA A 374 -7.63 9.26 -17.33
C ALA A 374 -8.39 10.56 -17.66
N MET A 375 -9.52 10.79 -16.98
CA MET A 375 -10.32 12.02 -17.05
C MET A 375 -9.75 13.17 -16.21
N ILE A 376 -8.67 12.93 -15.45
CA ILE A 376 -8.03 13.93 -14.61
C ILE A 376 -6.64 14.26 -15.20
N ASP A 377 -6.32 15.54 -15.31
CA ASP A 377 -5.04 16.02 -15.82
C ASP A 377 -3.88 15.87 -14.82
N ARG A 378 -2.67 16.32 -15.21
CA ARG A 378 -1.48 16.26 -14.34
C ARG A 378 -1.55 17.20 -13.13
N ARG A 379 -2.41 18.23 -13.18
CA ARG A 379 -2.64 19.21 -12.12
C ARG A 379 -3.81 18.82 -11.23
N GLY A 380 -4.49 17.71 -11.51
CA GLY A 380 -5.64 17.26 -10.73
C GLY A 380 -6.93 18.02 -11.06
N ALA A 381 -7.02 18.63 -12.24
CA ALA A 381 -8.25 19.22 -12.79
C ALA A 381 -8.92 18.25 -13.78
N PRO A 382 -10.23 18.36 -14.04
CA PRO A 382 -10.87 17.64 -15.14
C PRO A 382 -10.13 17.91 -16.44
N ARG A 383 -9.82 16.85 -17.18
CA ARG A 383 -9.09 16.96 -18.43
C ARG A 383 -9.99 17.60 -19.48
N ASP A 384 -9.54 18.73 -20.02
CA ASP A 384 -10.17 19.34 -21.18
C ASP A 384 -9.76 18.55 -22.45
N TYR A 385 -10.72 17.81 -23.00
CA TYR A 385 -10.52 17.06 -24.25
C TYR A 385 -10.54 17.97 -25.49
N TYR A 386 -11.01 19.21 -25.35
CA TYR A 386 -11.22 20.16 -26.43
C TYR A 386 -10.26 21.36 -26.39
N ALA A 387 -9.23 21.32 -25.53
CA ALA A 387 -8.20 22.37 -25.48
C ALA A 387 -7.54 22.65 -26.85
N HIS A 388 -7.48 21.63 -27.72
CA HIS A 388 -6.98 21.74 -29.10
C HIS A 388 -7.96 22.41 -30.08
N LEU A 389 -9.23 22.58 -29.69
CA LEU A 389 -10.25 23.28 -30.47
C LEU A 389 -10.34 24.77 -30.10
N THR A 390 -9.91 25.15 -28.90
CA THR A 390 -9.84 26.55 -28.46
C THR A 390 -8.60 27.28 -28.99
N ASP A 391 -7.55 26.54 -29.35
CA ASP A 391 -6.37 27.05 -30.08
C ASP A 391 -6.63 27.09 -31.61
N GLY A 392 -7.82 27.53 -32.03
CA GLY A 392 -8.08 27.86 -33.42
C GLY A 392 -7.15 28.99 -33.90
N PRO A 393 -6.82 29.07 -35.21
CA PRO A 393 -5.90 30.09 -35.72
C PRO A 393 -6.37 31.47 -35.26
N ARG A 394 -5.51 32.20 -34.54
CA ARG A 394 -5.79 33.57 -34.11
C ARG A 394 -6.24 34.35 -35.35
N VAL A 395 -7.43 34.95 -35.26
CA VAL A 395 -8.05 35.73 -36.33
C VAL A 395 -7.17 36.90 -36.78
N GLU A 396 -6.12 37.26 -36.02
CA GLU A 396 -5.09 38.23 -36.39
C GLU A 396 -4.36 37.93 -37.71
N GLU A 397 -4.27 36.68 -38.17
CA GLU A 397 -3.61 36.37 -39.46
C GLU A 397 -4.52 36.55 -40.69
N ARG A 398 -5.83 36.75 -40.50
CA ARG A 398 -6.78 36.91 -41.61
C ARG A 398 -6.96 38.38 -42.04
N GLU A 399 -6.70 39.34 -41.16
CA GLU A 399 -6.68 40.76 -41.51
C GLU A 399 -5.38 41.17 -42.21
N ASP A 400 -4.20 40.69 -41.76
CA ASP A 400 -2.91 41.03 -42.40
C ASP A 400 -2.77 40.41 -43.82
N ARG A 401 -3.49 39.32 -44.13
CA ARG A 401 -3.48 38.74 -45.48
C ARG A 401 -4.40 39.50 -46.45
N SER A 402 -5.52 40.03 -45.97
CA SER A 402 -6.43 40.90 -46.76
C SER A 402 -5.74 42.21 -47.15
N ASP A 403 -5.06 42.85 -46.21
CA ASP A 403 -4.42 44.15 -46.45
C ASP A 403 -3.18 44.04 -47.35
N ARG A 404 -2.44 42.93 -47.28
CA ARG A 404 -1.31 42.67 -48.18
C ARG A 404 -1.73 42.31 -49.61
N GLU A 405 -2.87 41.66 -49.80
CA GLU A 405 -3.41 41.38 -51.14
C GLU A 405 -3.99 42.64 -51.80
N LEU A 406 -4.60 43.55 -51.02
CA LEU A 406 -5.08 44.86 -51.48
C LEU A 406 -3.93 45.85 -51.81
N ALA A 407 -2.80 45.76 -51.12
CA ALA A 407 -1.62 46.58 -51.40
C ALA A 407 -0.81 46.10 -52.63
N ALA A 408 -0.95 44.84 -53.02
CA ALA A 408 -0.28 44.28 -54.20
C ALA A 408 -1.05 44.49 -55.52
N SER A 409 -2.28 45.01 -55.46
CA SER A 409 -3.14 45.27 -56.63
C SER A 409 -3.29 46.76 -57.00
N ARG A 410 -2.45 47.65 -56.45
CA ARG A 410 -2.32 49.06 -56.84
C ARG A 410 -0.88 49.31 -57.25
#